data_AF-A0A397UXM4-F1
#
_entry.id   AF-A0A397UXM4-F1
#
_cell.length_a   1.000
_cell.length_b   1.000
_cell.length_c   1.000
_cell.angle_alpha   90.00
_cell.angle_beta   90.00
_cell.angle_gamma   90.00
#
_symmetry.space_group_name_H-M   'P 1'
#
loop_
_entity.id
_entity.type
_entity.pdbx_description
1 polymer ?
#
loop_
_entity_poly.entity_id
_entity_poly.type
_entity_poly.pdbx_seq_one_letter_code
_entity_poly.pdbx_strand_id
1 'polypeptide(L)'
;MNQKLLILLIFTRFFGSLIPFVTSVDIITHQACPTLPPSCSSSGQQNQKGGQVAIVNFDGDVLLNQYVRPDEPRSYWRTSREFLYLNGTSPAQMRSNVNEIIRGRIIVGFSIFHDLQGLQIDYPLSMLRDVSLFLKYKVQNGTLSLAAAVQMDLNRTIQTQKYHDALEDASATMDLFRLNHNFENETIPTKDYAKYWLSKTSATSEPTLAPCPTVPPVCLPPPEDLVAINCMIIRVGKGRKKAALPIQVTLVDYWHETILNEYILQNITDFQTNFTGITQDVYDANARNFTYVQELVINKTESKIIIGYSVSDALKILSMNHENEKLRELQRSPPIRFNPIYRERNPSLETFVTNELNMSLLDKGLPSSMLRAIALMRLYQKYRDADDLMIPPPKNPTTTNNYFL
;
A
#
# COMPACT_ATOMS: atom_id res chain seq x y z
N MET A 1 -17.33 -27.50 32.58
CA MET A 1 -17.95 -26.32 31.93
C MET A 1 -17.83 -26.51 30.43
N ASN A 2 -18.91 -26.97 29.79
CA ASN A 2 -18.92 -27.43 28.40
C ASN A 2 -18.93 -26.26 27.40
N GLN A 3 -17.98 -26.29 26.45
CA GLN A 3 -18.05 -25.80 25.05
C GLN A 3 -18.55 -24.37 24.73
N LYS A 4 -18.88 -23.52 25.70
CA LYS A 4 -19.43 -22.16 25.46
C LYS A 4 -18.42 -21.02 25.60
N LEU A 5 -17.16 -21.33 25.85
CA LEU A 5 -16.16 -20.33 26.27
C LEU A 5 -15.17 -20.08 25.14
N LEU A 6 -15.47 -19.13 24.25
CA LEU A 6 -14.78 -19.04 22.98
C LEU A 6 -14.77 -17.63 22.38
N ILE A 7 -13.58 -17.03 22.53
CA ILE A 7 -12.71 -16.38 21.54
C ILE A 7 -12.48 -14.88 21.67
N LEU A 8 -11.21 -14.54 21.58
CA LEU A 8 -10.59 -13.24 21.46
C LEU A 8 -10.60 -12.63 20.08
N LEU A 9 -10.78 -11.32 20.09
CA LEU A 9 -10.77 -10.39 18.97
C LEU A 9 -9.56 -9.47 19.16
N ILE A 10 -8.59 -9.50 18.25
CA ILE A 10 -7.54 -8.48 18.23
C ILE A 10 -7.54 -7.82 16.86
N PHE A 11 -7.80 -6.53 16.86
CA PHE A 11 -7.60 -5.63 15.74
C PHE A 11 -6.28 -4.91 15.96
N THR A 12 -5.21 -5.42 15.36
CA THR A 12 -3.95 -4.67 15.36
C THR A 12 -4.08 -3.46 14.44
N ARG A 13 -4.26 -2.27 15.04
CA ARG A 13 -4.02 -0.99 14.32
C ARG A 13 -2.54 -0.97 13.96
N PHE A 14 -2.22 -0.93 12.66
CA PHE A 14 -0.86 -0.60 12.23
C PHE A 14 -0.53 0.84 12.64
N PHE A 15 0.08 1.01 13.81
CA PHE A 15 0.64 2.28 14.24
C PHE A 15 1.97 2.51 13.53
N GLY A 16 1.95 3.35 12.50
CA GLY A 16 3.10 4.17 12.13
C GLY A 16 3.17 5.36 13.08
N SER A 17 3.76 5.20 14.26
CA SER A 17 4.05 6.31 15.16
C SER A 17 5.46 6.85 14.89
N LEU A 18 5.53 8.07 14.36
CA LEU A 18 6.65 8.97 14.62
C LEU A 18 6.48 9.45 16.07
N ILE A 19 7.33 8.95 16.98
CA ILE A 19 7.50 9.58 18.29
C ILE A 19 8.59 10.64 18.12
N PRO A 20 8.35 11.94 18.29
CA PRO A 20 9.40 12.84 18.72
C PRO A 20 9.57 12.66 20.22
N PHE A 21 10.78 12.29 20.64
CA PHE A 21 11.22 12.54 22.02
C PHE A 21 11.18 14.05 22.24
N VAL A 22 10.31 14.54 23.13
CA VAL A 22 10.39 15.90 23.64
C VAL A 22 10.90 15.80 25.07
N THR A 23 12.20 16.02 25.25
CA THR A 23 12.74 16.47 26.53
C THR A 23 12.54 17.98 26.60
N SER A 24 11.76 18.41 27.57
CA SER A 24 11.56 19.80 27.99
C SER A 24 12.88 20.55 28.20
N VAL A 25 13.00 21.78 27.67
CA VAL A 25 13.29 23.03 28.42
C VAL A 25 12.86 24.21 27.52
N ASP A 26 11.95 25.04 28.04
CA ASP A 26 11.51 26.32 27.45
C ASP A 26 12.59 27.41 27.58
N ILE A 27 12.84 28.19 26.51
CA ILE A 27 13.22 29.62 26.58
C ILE A 27 12.59 30.38 25.38
N ILE A 28 12.06 31.57 25.70
CA ILE A 28 11.17 32.48 24.98
C ILE A 28 11.90 33.35 23.92
N THR A 29 11.26 33.72 22.79
CA THR A 29 11.00 35.11 22.30
C THR A 29 10.80 35.27 20.76
N HIS A 30 9.71 36.00 20.41
CA HIS A 30 9.38 36.86 19.24
C HIS A 30 9.82 36.44 17.80
N GLN A 31 9.02 36.57 16.73
CA GLN A 31 8.28 37.74 16.24
C GLN A 31 7.40 37.33 15.03
N ALA A 32 6.31 38.05 14.76
CA ALA A 32 5.23 37.72 13.81
C ALA A 32 5.35 38.39 12.42
N CYS A 33 4.82 37.74 11.36
CA CYS A 33 3.99 38.26 10.23
C CYS A 33 3.86 37.22 9.07
N PRO A 34 2.94 37.32 8.08
CA PRO A 34 1.49 37.54 8.13
C PRO A 34 0.67 36.45 7.39
N THR A 35 -0.50 36.13 7.95
CA THR A 35 -1.78 35.66 7.35
C THR A 35 -1.79 34.83 6.04
N LEU A 36 -2.02 33.52 6.19
CA LEU A 36 -2.72 32.63 5.25
C LEU A 36 -4.10 32.26 5.86
N PRO A 37 -5.12 31.91 5.05
CA PRO A 37 -6.52 31.85 5.48
C PRO A 37 -6.80 30.79 6.57
N PRO A 38 -7.90 30.96 7.34
CA PRO A 38 -8.08 30.29 8.62
C PRO A 38 -8.40 28.80 8.46
N SER A 39 -7.62 27.98 9.16
CA SER A 39 -8.03 26.76 9.87
C SER A 39 -9.05 25.84 9.18
N CYS A 40 -8.56 24.79 8.51
CA CYS A 40 -9.20 23.49 8.65
C CYS A 40 -8.75 22.90 9.99
N SER A 41 -9.53 23.21 11.02
CA SER A 41 -9.46 22.59 12.33
C SER A 41 -9.66 21.08 12.19
N SER A 42 -8.75 20.35 12.81
CA SER A 42 -8.79 18.93 13.10
C SER A 42 -10.16 18.51 13.65
N SER A 43 -11.04 18.02 12.78
CA SER A 43 -12.17 17.18 13.14
C SER A 43 -11.79 15.73 12.87
N GLY A 44 -11.79 14.94 13.95
CA GLY A 44 -11.26 13.58 13.98
C GLY A 44 -12.09 12.62 13.13
N GLN A 45 -11.73 12.46 11.86
CA GLN A 45 -12.03 11.23 11.14
C GLN A 45 -11.18 10.12 11.77
N GLN A 46 -11.78 9.26 12.60
CA GLN A 46 -11.16 7.99 13.00
C GLN A 46 -11.14 7.05 11.80
N ASN A 47 -10.17 7.36 10.96
CA ASN A 47 -9.76 6.69 9.76
C ASN A 47 -9.46 5.21 10.04
N GLN A 48 -10.36 4.29 9.67
CA GLN A 48 -10.06 2.86 9.66
C GLN A 48 -8.90 2.61 8.68
N LYS A 49 -7.76 2.25 9.26
CA LYS A 49 -6.53 1.81 8.60
C LYS A 49 -6.57 0.28 8.60
N GLY A 50 -6.00 -0.38 7.58
CA GLY A 50 -5.99 -1.85 7.49
C GLY A 50 -5.50 -2.51 8.79
N GLY A 51 -5.98 -3.72 9.07
CA GLY A 51 -5.70 -4.46 10.31
C GLY A 51 -5.80 -5.96 10.10
N GLN A 52 -5.23 -6.76 11.00
CA GLN A 52 -5.38 -8.23 11.03
C GLN A 52 -6.39 -8.58 12.12
N VAL A 53 -7.23 -9.57 11.87
CA VAL A 53 -8.17 -10.14 12.84
C VAL A 53 -7.83 -11.61 13.03
N ALA A 54 -7.53 -11.98 14.27
CA ALA A 54 -7.33 -13.37 14.67
C ALA A 54 -8.30 -13.76 15.79
N ILE A 55 -8.77 -15.00 15.74
CA ILE A 55 -9.76 -15.61 16.60
C ILE A 55 -9.27 -17.04 16.89
N VAL A 56 -8.92 -17.31 18.14
CA VAL A 56 -8.51 -18.64 18.65
C VAL A 56 -9.49 -19.21 19.66
N ASN A 57 -9.66 -20.52 19.65
CA ASN A 57 -10.52 -21.21 20.58
C ASN A 57 -9.88 -21.33 21.99
N PHE A 58 -10.59 -21.89 22.97
CA PHE A 58 -10.11 -22.03 24.34
C PHE A 58 -8.95 -23.01 24.43
N ASP A 59 -8.78 -23.94 23.49
CA ASP A 59 -7.65 -24.86 23.43
C ASP A 59 -6.47 -24.27 22.64
N GLY A 60 -6.71 -23.18 21.89
CA GLY A 60 -5.71 -22.41 21.14
C GLY A 60 -5.81 -22.63 19.63
N ASP A 61 -6.78 -23.42 19.16
CA ASP A 61 -6.97 -23.67 17.74
C ASP A 61 -7.47 -22.42 17.03
N VAL A 62 -6.92 -22.14 15.86
CA VAL A 62 -7.25 -20.95 15.08
C VAL A 62 -8.59 -21.15 14.36
N LEU A 63 -9.57 -20.27 14.63
CA LEU A 63 -10.85 -20.25 13.91
C LEU A 63 -10.94 -19.13 12.86
N LEU A 64 -10.20 -18.03 13.04
CA LEU A 64 -10.03 -16.98 12.02
C LEU A 64 -8.62 -16.41 12.14
N ASN A 65 -7.96 -16.17 11.02
CA ASN A 65 -6.75 -15.37 10.94
C ASN A 65 -6.70 -14.71 9.56
N GLN A 66 -7.27 -13.51 9.46
CA GLN A 66 -7.48 -12.83 8.17
C GLN A 66 -7.10 -11.36 8.26
N TYR A 67 -6.66 -10.81 7.14
CA TYR A 67 -6.42 -9.38 7.00
C TYR A 67 -7.69 -8.66 6.53
N VAL A 68 -7.89 -7.46 7.04
CA VAL A 68 -8.99 -6.55 6.68
C VAL A 68 -8.47 -5.50 5.71
N ARG A 69 -9.07 -5.43 4.52
CA ARG A 69 -8.82 -4.32 3.60
C ARG A 69 -9.69 -3.11 3.97
N PRO A 70 -9.26 -1.86 3.75
CA PRO A 70 -10.10 -0.68 4.03
C PRO A 70 -11.29 -0.54 3.06
N ASP A 71 -12.40 0.05 3.50
CA ASP A 71 -13.63 0.27 2.70
C ASP A 71 -13.43 1.31 1.58
N GLU A 72 -12.61 2.34 1.83
CA GLU A 72 -12.21 3.31 0.80
C GLU A 72 -10.79 2.98 0.29
N PRO A 73 -10.53 3.05 -1.03
CA PRO A 73 -9.18 3.06 -1.56
C PRO A 73 -8.50 4.36 -1.12
N ARG A 74 -7.88 4.34 0.06
CA ARG A 74 -6.99 5.43 0.47
C ARG A 74 -5.86 5.50 -0.54
N SER A 75 -5.77 6.64 -1.21
CA SER A 75 -4.74 6.99 -2.19
C SER A 75 -3.30 6.98 -1.66
N TYR A 76 -3.08 6.64 -0.38
CA TYR A 76 -1.77 6.51 0.26
C TYR A 76 -1.81 5.52 1.43
N TRP A 77 -1.14 4.36 1.31
CA TRP A 77 -0.67 3.59 2.48
C TRP A 77 0.78 3.22 2.28
N ARG A 78 1.68 3.72 3.12
CA ARG A 78 3.12 3.47 2.99
C ARG A 78 3.58 2.36 3.92
N THR A 79 3.61 1.10 3.48
CA THR A 79 4.50 0.04 3.99
C THR A 79 4.37 -1.26 3.17
N SER A 80 5.47 -2.00 3.06
CA SER A 80 5.75 -3.18 2.25
C SER A 80 5.02 -4.47 2.69
N ARG A 81 3.68 -4.52 2.60
CA ARG A 81 2.91 -5.78 2.62
C ARG A 81 1.75 -5.69 1.65
N GLU A 82 2.07 -5.80 0.36
CA GLU A 82 1.12 -5.59 -0.75
C GLU A 82 0.21 -6.80 -1.02
N PHE A 83 0.61 -8.02 -0.67
CA PHE A 83 -0.18 -9.22 -0.95
C PHE A 83 -1.41 -9.43 -0.03
N LEU A 84 -1.42 -8.83 1.16
CA LEU A 84 -2.42 -9.13 2.22
C LEU A 84 -3.64 -8.20 2.19
N TYR A 85 -3.53 -7.04 1.54
CA TYR A 85 -4.61 -6.04 1.44
C TYR A 85 -5.41 -6.11 0.15
N LEU A 86 -4.82 -6.61 -0.93
CA LEU A 86 -5.52 -6.84 -2.20
C LEU A 86 -6.50 -8.03 -2.10
N ASN A 87 -6.11 -9.06 -1.34
CA ASN A 87 -6.92 -10.26 -1.05
C ASN A 87 -7.53 -10.26 0.37
N GLY A 88 -7.44 -9.14 1.09
CA GLY A 88 -8.01 -9.01 2.43
C GLY A 88 -9.54 -9.00 2.40
N THR A 89 -10.16 -9.54 3.45
CA THR A 89 -11.62 -9.55 3.60
C THR A 89 -12.13 -8.10 3.73
N SER A 90 -13.22 -7.76 3.02
CA SER A 90 -13.83 -6.43 3.18
C SER A 90 -14.28 -6.21 4.64
N PRO A 91 -14.31 -4.99 5.16
CA PRO A 91 -14.78 -4.72 6.52
C PRO A 91 -16.18 -5.27 6.77
N ALA A 92 -17.09 -5.13 5.79
CA ALA A 92 -18.44 -5.70 5.87
C ALA A 92 -18.44 -7.24 5.97
N GLN A 93 -17.66 -7.92 5.12
CA GLN A 93 -17.57 -9.38 5.16
C GLN A 93 -16.84 -9.85 6.42
N MET A 94 -15.83 -9.12 6.88
CA MET A 94 -15.11 -9.42 8.13
C MET A 94 -16.07 -9.33 9.31
N ARG A 95 -16.87 -8.26 9.40
CA ARG A 95 -17.93 -8.13 10.41
C ARG A 95 -18.89 -9.31 10.36
N SER A 96 -19.30 -9.74 9.17
CA SER A 96 -20.20 -10.89 9.01
C SER A 96 -19.56 -12.19 9.52
N ASN A 97 -18.35 -12.50 9.09
CA ASN A 97 -17.60 -13.69 9.50
C ASN A 97 -17.39 -13.72 11.03
N VAL A 98 -16.95 -12.59 11.59
CA VAL A 98 -16.74 -12.46 13.04
C VAL A 98 -18.06 -12.64 13.77
N ASN A 99 -19.14 -11.96 13.37
CA ASN A 99 -20.46 -12.09 13.99
C ASN A 99 -20.99 -13.52 13.95
N GLU A 100 -20.71 -14.28 12.90
CA GLU A 100 -21.08 -15.69 12.81
C GLU A 100 -20.29 -16.53 13.82
N ILE A 101 -18.97 -16.32 13.91
CA ILE A 101 -18.11 -17.08 14.82
C ILE A 101 -18.43 -16.76 16.28
N ILE A 102 -18.63 -15.49 16.65
CA ILE A 102 -18.83 -15.08 18.05
C ILE A 102 -20.27 -15.31 18.54
N ARG A 103 -21.24 -15.56 17.65
CA ARG A 103 -22.67 -15.63 18.00
C ARG A 103 -22.93 -16.58 19.17
N GLY A 104 -23.42 -16.03 20.29
CA GLY A 104 -23.79 -16.81 21.48
C GLY A 104 -22.60 -17.34 22.29
N ARG A 105 -21.40 -16.80 22.09
CA ARG A 105 -20.15 -17.20 22.77
C ARG A 105 -19.61 -16.10 23.68
N ILE A 106 -18.86 -16.48 24.71
CA ILE A 106 -18.15 -15.51 25.56
C ILE A 106 -16.87 -15.08 24.84
N ILE A 107 -16.67 -13.77 24.68
CA ILE A 107 -15.51 -13.17 24.01
C ILE A 107 -14.49 -12.74 25.07
N VAL A 108 -13.26 -13.19 24.93
CA VAL A 108 -12.16 -12.88 25.88
C VAL A 108 -11.17 -11.94 25.20
N GLY A 109 -11.02 -10.71 25.68
CA GLY A 109 -10.21 -9.65 25.07
C GLY A 109 -9.05 -9.17 25.93
N PHE A 110 -8.12 -8.41 25.36
CA PHE A 110 -7.24 -7.53 26.13
C PHE A 110 -7.45 -6.09 25.65
N SER A 111 -8.19 -5.29 26.43
CA SER A 111 -8.73 -3.98 26.01
C SER A 111 -9.78 -4.09 24.89
N ILE A 112 -10.73 -5.02 25.05
CA ILE A 112 -11.61 -5.56 24.00
C ILE A 112 -12.48 -4.52 23.27
N PHE A 113 -12.77 -3.40 23.92
CA PHE A 113 -13.59 -2.34 23.33
C PHE A 113 -12.90 -1.66 22.16
N HIS A 114 -11.56 -1.59 22.16
CA HIS A 114 -10.82 -1.06 21.01
C HIS A 114 -11.02 -1.92 19.77
N ASP A 115 -11.02 -3.23 19.96
CA ASP A 115 -11.16 -4.20 18.89
C ASP A 115 -12.60 -4.22 18.36
N LEU A 116 -13.60 -4.30 19.26
CA LEU A 116 -15.03 -4.26 18.91
C LEU A 116 -15.42 -2.94 18.22
N GLN A 117 -14.90 -1.81 18.70
CA GLN A 117 -15.09 -0.51 18.07
C GLN A 117 -14.43 -0.47 16.69
N GLY A 118 -13.20 -0.99 16.56
CA GLY A 118 -12.48 -1.06 15.29
C GLY A 118 -13.27 -1.83 14.23
N LEU A 119 -13.93 -2.91 14.63
CA LEU A 119 -14.78 -3.73 13.77
C LEU A 119 -16.23 -3.26 13.69
N GLN A 120 -16.67 -2.25 14.42
CA GLN A 120 -18.08 -1.83 14.49
C GLN A 120 -19.01 -3.01 14.85
N ILE A 121 -18.67 -3.75 15.90
CA ILE A 121 -19.46 -4.86 16.42
C ILE A 121 -19.97 -4.52 17.81
N ASP A 122 -21.29 -4.58 17.98
CA ASP A 122 -21.93 -4.50 19.28
C ASP A 122 -22.07 -5.90 19.89
N TYR A 123 -21.71 -6.03 21.17
CA TYR A 123 -21.79 -7.32 21.87
C TYR A 123 -22.25 -7.17 23.32
N PRO A 124 -23.05 -8.10 23.88
CA PRO A 124 -23.54 -7.99 25.25
C PRO A 124 -22.40 -8.00 26.28
N LEU A 125 -22.37 -7.01 27.17
CA LEU A 125 -21.32 -6.88 28.21
C LEU A 125 -21.18 -8.13 29.09
N SER A 126 -22.30 -8.81 29.39
CA SER A 126 -22.32 -10.04 30.17
C SER A 126 -21.55 -11.19 29.51
N MET A 127 -21.31 -11.09 28.19
CA MET A 127 -20.59 -12.07 27.40
C MET A 127 -19.17 -11.62 27.03
N LEU A 128 -18.67 -10.51 27.61
CA LEU A 128 -17.30 -10.04 27.44
C LEU A 128 -16.45 -10.35 28.67
N ARG A 129 -15.19 -10.70 28.44
CA ARG A 129 -14.14 -10.85 29.46
C ARG A 129 -12.93 -10.06 29.01
N ASP A 130 -12.70 -8.89 29.59
CA ASP A 130 -11.51 -8.09 29.30
C ASP A 130 -10.41 -8.40 30.31
N VAL A 131 -9.40 -9.16 29.87
CA VAL A 131 -8.24 -9.58 30.65
C VAL A 131 -7.47 -8.39 31.18
N SER A 132 -7.47 -7.25 30.48
CA SER A 132 -6.79 -6.03 30.94
C SER A 132 -7.41 -5.46 32.22
N LEU A 133 -8.68 -5.78 32.51
CA LEU A 133 -9.37 -5.29 33.70
C LEU A 133 -8.95 -6.01 34.98
N PHE A 134 -8.24 -7.13 34.87
CA PHE A 134 -7.83 -7.90 36.03
C PHE A 134 -7.05 -7.03 37.02
N LEU A 135 -7.41 -7.10 38.31
CA LEU A 135 -6.93 -6.16 39.32
C LEU A 135 -5.41 -6.12 39.42
N LYS A 136 -4.74 -7.27 39.26
CA LYS A 136 -3.28 -7.37 39.30
C LYS A 136 -2.56 -6.66 38.15
N TYR A 137 -3.27 -6.33 37.06
CA TYR A 137 -2.72 -5.55 35.95
C TYR A 137 -3.03 -4.05 36.07
N LYS A 138 -3.74 -3.60 37.12
CA LYS A 138 -4.01 -2.19 37.33
C LYS A 138 -2.73 -1.48 37.79
N VAL A 139 -2.46 -0.33 37.18
CA VAL A 139 -1.37 0.59 37.54
C VAL A 139 -1.93 1.98 37.79
N GLN A 140 -1.15 2.87 38.41
CA GLN A 140 -1.62 4.22 38.82
C GLN A 140 -2.39 4.97 37.72
N ASN A 141 -1.98 4.83 36.46
CA ASN A 141 -2.58 5.53 35.31
C ASN A 141 -3.13 4.58 34.23
N GLY A 142 -3.65 3.41 34.59
CA GLY A 142 -4.32 2.51 33.64
C GLY A 142 -4.12 1.03 33.92
N THR A 143 -3.82 0.27 32.89
CA THR A 143 -3.57 -1.18 32.93
C THR A 143 -2.22 -1.50 32.30
N LEU A 144 -1.61 -2.62 32.66
CA LEU A 144 -0.45 -3.16 31.95
C LEU A 144 -0.76 -3.38 30.47
N SER A 145 0.28 -3.36 29.63
CA SER A 145 0.17 -3.84 28.25
C SER A 145 0.07 -5.37 28.23
N LEU A 146 -0.44 -5.93 27.12
CA LEU A 146 -0.48 -7.38 26.92
C LEU A 146 0.92 -7.99 27.07
N ALA A 147 1.94 -7.40 26.44
CA ALA A 147 3.32 -7.87 26.55
C ALA A 147 3.83 -7.89 28.00
N ALA A 148 3.52 -6.86 28.80
CA ALA A 148 3.91 -6.82 30.21
C ALA A 148 3.17 -7.86 31.06
N ALA A 149 1.86 -8.06 30.81
CA ALA A 149 1.08 -9.09 31.49
C ALA A 149 1.57 -10.51 31.16
N VAL A 150 1.86 -10.78 29.88
CA VAL A 150 2.42 -12.06 29.40
C VAL A 150 3.80 -12.32 29.98
N GLN A 151 4.65 -11.29 30.04
CA GLN A 151 5.97 -11.42 30.67
C GLN A 151 5.85 -11.69 32.18
N MET A 152 4.92 -11.02 32.87
CA MET A 152 4.72 -11.17 34.32
C MET A 152 4.22 -12.57 34.71
N ASP A 153 3.23 -13.10 34.00
CA ASP A 153 2.52 -14.32 34.41
C ASP A 153 3.00 -15.59 33.70
N LEU A 154 3.47 -15.48 32.45
CA LEU A 154 3.87 -16.63 31.62
C LEU A 154 5.38 -16.69 31.40
N ASN A 155 6.14 -15.70 31.89
CA ASN A 155 7.57 -15.54 31.63
C ASN A 155 7.93 -15.68 30.13
N ARG A 156 7.04 -15.17 29.27
CA ARG A 156 7.17 -15.22 27.81
C ARG A 156 7.26 -13.81 27.26
N THR A 157 8.13 -13.61 26.27
CA THR A 157 8.22 -12.36 25.52
C THR A 157 7.46 -12.50 24.20
N ILE A 158 6.59 -11.53 23.91
CA ILE A 158 5.80 -11.43 22.66
C ILE A 158 5.99 -10.05 22.05
N GLN A 159 5.49 -9.80 20.83
CA GLN A 159 5.55 -8.49 20.18
C GLN A 159 7.00 -7.98 19.98
N THR A 160 7.92 -8.90 19.72
CA THR A 160 9.35 -8.59 19.53
C THR A 160 9.64 -7.87 18.21
N GLN A 161 8.72 -7.94 17.26
CA GLN A 161 8.81 -7.29 15.97
C GLN A 161 8.24 -5.87 16.01
N LYS A 162 8.61 -5.05 15.01
CA LYS A 162 8.12 -3.67 14.85
C LYS A 162 6.59 -3.57 14.69
N TYR A 163 5.93 -4.67 14.29
CA TYR A 163 4.49 -4.74 14.11
C TYR A 163 3.94 -5.91 14.92
N HIS A 164 2.76 -5.73 15.50
CA HIS A 164 2.06 -6.75 16.26
C HIS A 164 1.42 -7.80 15.33
N ASP A 165 1.57 -9.08 15.65
CA ASP A 165 0.84 -10.17 15.01
C ASP A 165 -0.43 -10.46 15.83
N ALA A 166 -1.60 -10.28 15.20
CA ALA A 166 -2.87 -10.49 15.88
C ALA A 166 -3.02 -11.94 16.38
N LEU A 167 -2.41 -12.92 15.70
CA LEU A 167 -2.50 -14.32 16.12
C LEU A 167 -1.64 -14.61 17.37
N GLU A 168 -0.44 -14.00 17.45
CA GLU A 168 0.42 -14.08 18.64
C GLU A 168 -0.30 -13.47 19.84
N ASP A 169 -0.83 -12.26 19.67
CA ASP A 169 -1.55 -11.56 20.72
C ASP A 169 -2.82 -12.34 21.13
N ALA A 170 -3.50 -12.97 20.16
CA ALA A 170 -4.69 -13.76 20.40
C ALA A 170 -4.39 -14.99 21.27
N SER A 171 -3.36 -15.73 20.89
CA SER A 171 -2.90 -16.90 21.64
C SER A 171 -2.45 -16.49 23.05
N ALA A 172 -1.73 -15.37 23.17
CA ALA A 172 -1.16 -14.97 24.44
C ALA A 172 -2.17 -14.51 25.49
N THR A 173 -3.20 -13.77 25.06
CA THR A 173 -4.29 -13.37 25.95
C THR A 173 -5.13 -14.57 26.39
N MET A 174 -5.34 -15.57 25.50
CA MET A 174 -6.04 -16.80 25.88
C MET A 174 -5.24 -17.58 26.93
N ASP A 175 -3.92 -17.66 26.80
CA ASP A 175 -3.05 -18.29 27.81
C ASP A 175 -3.16 -17.58 29.18
N LEU A 176 -3.16 -16.24 29.20
CA LEU A 176 -3.37 -15.46 30.42
C LEU A 176 -4.72 -15.76 31.07
N PHE A 177 -5.77 -15.88 30.25
CA PHE A 177 -7.12 -16.18 30.70
C PHE A 177 -7.22 -17.60 31.29
N ARG A 178 -6.63 -18.62 30.64
CA ARG A 178 -6.59 -20.00 31.14
C ARG A 178 -5.89 -20.12 32.48
N LEU A 179 -4.75 -19.45 32.61
CA LEU A 179 -3.95 -19.46 33.84
C LEU A 179 -4.77 -18.97 35.04
N ASN A 180 -5.76 -18.10 34.81
CA ASN A 180 -6.52 -17.40 35.84
C ASN A 180 -8.05 -17.56 35.68
N HIS A 181 -8.53 -18.74 35.25
CA HIS A 181 -9.95 -18.99 34.94
C HIS A 181 -10.93 -18.75 36.12
N ASN A 182 -10.45 -18.75 37.36
CA ASN A 182 -11.27 -18.50 38.55
C ASN A 182 -11.74 -17.04 38.71
N PHE A 183 -11.25 -16.12 37.87
CA PHE A 183 -11.51 -14.69 37.97
C PHE A 183 -12.37 -14.15 36.83
N GLU A 184 -13.14 -15.03 36.18
CA GLU A 184 -14.04 -14.68 35.10
C GLU A 184 -14.90 -13.44 35.42
N ASN A 185 -15.40 -13.34 36.66
CA ASN A 185 -16.23 -12.23 37.13
C ASN A 185 -15.48 -10.88 37.24
N GLU A 186 -14.17 -10.89 37.50
CA GLU A 186 -13.37 -9.65 37.59
C GLU A 186 -13.07 -9.03 36.22
N THR A 187 -13.12 -9.85 35.18
CA THR A 187 -12.85 -9.41 33.80
C THR A 187 -14.10 -8.89 33.10
N ILE A 188 -15.28 -8.96 33.71
CA ILE A 188 -16.53 -8.47 33.10
C ILE A 188 -16.53 -6.93 33.10
N PRO A 189 -16.63 -6.28 31.92
CA PRO A 189 -16.67 -4.82 31.87
C PRO A 189 -17.92 -4.25 32.53
N THR A 190 -17.77 -3.16 33.29
CA THR A 190 -18.90 -2.47 33.92
C THR A 190 -19.65 -1.58 32.92
N LYS A 191 -20.90 -1.23 33.25
CA LYS A 191 -21.69 -0.28 32.44
C LYS A 191 -21.01 1.10 32.33
N ASP A 192 -20.37 1.57 33.40
CA ASP A 192 -19.65 2.85 33.39
C ASP A 192 -18.41 2.81 32.51
N TYR A 193 -17.69 1.68 32.52
CA TYR A 193 -16.57 1.44 31.62
C TYR A 193 -17.03 1.46 30.16
N ALA A 194 -18.14 0.78 29.83
CA ALA A 194 -18.74 0.83 28.50
C ALA A 194 -19.18 2.25 28.10
N LYS A 195 -19.81 3.00 29.02
CA LYS A 195 -20.24 4.39 28.78
C LYS A 195 -19.08 5.35 28.54
N TYR A 196 -17.96 5.18 29.26
CA TYR A 196 -16.72 5.93 29.04
C TYR A 196 -16.16 5.71 27.63
N TRP A 197 -16.20 4.48 27.12
CA TRP A 197 -15.74 4.18 25.77
C TRP A 197 -16.70 4.65 24.67
N LEU A 198 -18.01 4.53 24.89
CA LEU A 198 -19.06 5.03 24.00
C LEU A 198 -19.10 6.57 23.92
N SER A 199 -18.70 7.28 24.97
CA SER A 199 -18.62 8.75 24.94
C SER A 199 -17.46 9.26 24.08
N LYS A 200 -16.38 8.47 23.92
CA LYS A 200 -15.26 8.79 23.03
C LYS A 200 -15.56 8.55 21.54
N THR A 201 -16.68 7.94 21.19
CA THR A 201 -17.08 7.60 19.81
C THR A 201 -18.04 8.59 19.15
N SER A 202 -18.74 9.43 19.93
CA SER A 202 -19.87 10.25 19.45
C SER A 202 -19.49 11.52 18.66
N ALA A 203 -18.26 11.64 18.13
CA ALA A 203 -17.75 12.85 17.48
C ALA A 203 -17.84 12.86 15.93
N THR A 204 -18.52 11.90 15.30
CA THR A 204 -18.70 11.87 13.85
C THR A 204 -20.12 11.44 13.51
N SER A 205 -20.94 12.41 13.11
CA SER A 205 -22.25 12.18 12.48
C SER A 205 -22.07 11.46 11.14
N GLU A 206 -22.82 10.37 10.95
CA GLU A 206 -22.87 9.57 9.73
C GLU A 206 -23.29 10.38 8.49
N PRO A 207 -22.72 10.13 7.30
CA PRO A 207 -23.42 10.34 6.05
C PRO A 207 -24.29 9.12 5.73
N THR A 208 -25.58 9.36 5.48
CA THR A 208 -26.57 8.39 5.02
C THR A 208 -26.05 7.61 3.81
N LEU A 209 -25.99 6.28 3.93
CA LEU A 209 -25.56 5.37 2.88
C LEU A 209 -26.53 5.42 1.69
N ALA A 210 -26.02 5.81 0.53
CA ALA A 210 -26.63 5.42 -0.74
C ALA A 210 -26.48 3.89 -0.91
N PRO A 211 -27.43 3.20 -1.56
CA PRO A 211 -27.30 1.77 -1.83
C PRO A 211 -26.04 1.52 -2.66
N CYS A 212 -25.28 0.53 -2.21
CA CYS A 212 -24.04 0.07 -2.83
C CYS A 212 -24.26 -0.18 -4.34
N PRO A 213 -23.54 0.47 -5.25
CA PRO A 213 -23.33 -0.14 -6.55
C PRO A 213 -22.53 -1.42 -6.30
N THR A 214 -23.07 -2.57 -6.71
CA THR A 214 -22.32 -3.81 -6.82
C THR A 214 -21.16 -3.56 -7.78
N VAL A 215 -19.99 -3.19 -7.26
CA VAL A 215 -18.78 -3.07 -8.09
C VAL A 215 -18.50 -4.48 -8.60
N PRO A 216 -18.56 -4.71 -9.93
CA PRO A 216 -18.22 -6.02 -10.49
C PRO A 216 -16.77 -6.38 -10.12
N PRO A 217 -16.36 -7.67 -10.19
CA PRO A 217 -14.96 -8.02 -10.06
C PRO A 217 -14.11 -7.08 -10.92
N VAL A 218 -13.00 -6.57 -10.37
CA VAL A 218 -12.06 -5.71 -11.09
C VAL A 218 -11.82 -6.36 -12.44
N CYS A 219 -12.38 -5.79 -13.50
CA CYS A 219 -12.18 -6.27 -14.86
C CYS A 219 -10.76 -5.88 -15.21
N LEU A 220 -9.81 -6.73 -14.83
CA LEU A 220 -8.44 -6.58 -15.28
C LEU A 220 -8.47 -6.52 -16.81
N PRO A 221 -7.70 -5.60 -17.41
CA PRO A 221 -7.65 -5.50 -18.86
C PRO A 221 -7.17 -6.83 -19.45
N PRO A 222 -7.74 -7.24 -20.59
CA PRO A 222 -7.38 -8.50 -21.19
C PRO A 222 -5.91 -8.45 -21.68
N PRO A 223 -5.18 -9.58 -21.67
CA PRO A 223 -3.77 -9.64 -22.04
C PRO A 223 -3.44 -8.99 -23.40
N GLU A 224 -4.32 -9.15 -24.39
CA GLU A 224 -4.16 -8.61 -25.72
C GLU A 224 -4.16 -7.09 -25.77
N ASP A 225 -4.72 -6.41 -24.76
CA ASP A 225 -4.77 -4.96 -24.69
C ASP A 225 -3.54 -4.34 -24.02
N LEU A 226 -2.63 -5.14 -23.48
CA LEU A 226 -1.50 -4.66 -22.71
C LEU A 226 -0.21 -4.66 -23.54
N VAL A 227 0.51 -3.55 -23.48
CA VAL A 227 1.83 -3.40 -24.11
C VAL A 227 2.79 -2.69 -23.16
N ALA A 228 3.97 -3.26 -22.95
CA ALA A 228 5.02 -2.59 -22.18
C ALA A 228 5.99 -1.87 -23.13
N ILE A 229 6.23 -0.59 -22.85
CA ILE A 229 7.14 0.27 -23.60
C ILE A 229 8.39 0.59 -22.77
N ASN A 230 9.55 0.32 -23.35
CA ASN A 230 10.81 0.87 -22.88
C ASN A 230 11.36 1.84 -23.94
N CYS A 231 11.64 3.07 -23.53
CA CYS A 231 12.35 4.04 -24.35
C CYS A 231 13.75 4.24 -23.79
N MET A 232 14.76 3.92 -24.59
CA MET A 232 16.13 4.23 -24.26
C MET A 232 16.46 5.64 -24.72
N ILE A 233 17.08 6.40 -23.83
CA ILE A 233 17.35 7.82 -24.04
C ILE A 233 18.81 8.13 -23.79
N ILE A 234 19.29 9.16 -24.47
CA ILE A 234 20.54 9.84 -24.15
C ILE A 234 20.24 11.27 -23.74
N ARG A 235 21.14 11.83 -22.95
CA ARG A 235 21.02 13.22 -22.49
C ARG A 235 22.15 14.05 -23.07
N VAL A 236 21.82 15.00 -23.94
CA VAL A 236 22.77 15.87 -24.64
C VAL A 236 22.60 17.32 -24.17
N GLY A 237 23.70 18.02 -23.87
CA GLY A 237 23.70 19.42 -23.46
C GLY A 237 24.61 19.73 -22.27
N LYS A 238 24.75 21.02 -21.94
CA LYS A 238 25.61 21.51 -20.85
C LYS A 238 24.81 21.89 -19.61
N GLY A 239 25.31 21.52 -18.43
CA GLY A 239 24.70 21.87 -17.14
C GLY A 239 23.29 21.29 -16.95
N ARG A 240 22.35 22.13 -16.49
CA ARG A 240 20.94 21.73 -16.24
C ARG A 240 20.07 21.72 -17.51
N LYS A 241 20.56 22.21 -18.65
CA LYS A 241 19.84 22.25 -19.94
C LYS A 241 20.20 21.05 -20.81
N LYS A 242 19.88 19.83 -20.35
CA LYS A 242 20.09 18.60 -21.14
C LYS A 242 18.79 18.20 -21.85
N ALA A 243 18.84 18.06 -23.16
CA ALA A 243 17.78 17.46 -23.95
C ALA A 243 17.84 15.93 -23.81
N ALA A 244 16.68 15.29 -23.67
CA ALA A 244 16.56 13.83 -23.71
C ALA A 244 16.16 13.43 -25.13
N LEU A 245 17.00 12.64 -25.80
CA LEU A 245 16.74 12.16 -27.16
C LEU A 245 16.49 10.65 -27.11
N PRO A 246 15.41 10.14 -27.72
CA PRO A 246 15.17 8.71 -27.81
C PRO A 246 16.10 8.11 -28.86
N ILE A 247 16.76 7.00 -28.51
CA ILE A 247 17.68 6.30 -29.43
C ILE A 247 17.24 4.87 -29.71
N GLN A 248 16.37 4.29 -28.88
CA GLN A 248 15.74 3.00 -29.12
C GLN A 248 14.39 2.94 -28.43
N VAL A 249 13.42 2.28 -29.06
CA VAL A 249 12.13 1.95 -28.45
C VAL A 249 11.87 0.46 -28.59
N THR A 250 11.44 -0.17 -27.50
CA THR A 250 11.07 -1.58 -27.49
C THR A 250 9.68 -1.74 -26.91
N LEU A 251 8.83 -2.46 -27.63
CA LEU A 251 7.49 -2.86 -27.23
C LEU A 251 7.44 -4.37 -27.04
N VAL A 252 6.91 -4.82 -25.90
CA VAL A 252 6.62 -6.24 -25.66
C VAL A 252 5.17 -6.44 -25.26
N ASP A 253 4.61 -7.56 -25.65
CA ASP A 253 3.25 -7.94 -25.28
C ASP A 253 3.18 -8.51 -23.85
N TYR A 254 1.99 -8.94 -23.45
CA TYR A 254 1.76 -9.58 -22.15
C TYR A 254 2.57 -10.87 -21.94
N TRP A 255 2.84 -11.62 -23.01
CA TRP A 255 3.58 -12.89 -22.98
C TRP A 255 5.09 -12.71 -23.15
N HIS A 256 5.56 -11.45 -23.12
CA HIS A 256 6.96 -11.06 -23.24
C HIS A 256 7.52 -11.23 -24.67
N GLU A 257 6.66 -11.42 -25.67
CA GLU A 257 7.05 -11.43 -27.08
C GLU A 257 7.31 -10.00 -27.58
N THR A 258 8.31 -9.86 -28.46
CA THR A 258 8.69 -8.55 -29.00
C THR A 258 7.72 -8.13 -30.10
N ILE A 259 7.01 -7.02 -29.87
CA ILE A 259 6.13 -6.39 -30.87
C ILE A 259 6.95 -5.46 -31.77
N LEU A 260 7.88 -4.69 -31.17
CA LEU A 260 8.68 -3.69 -31.87
C LEU A 260 10.02 -3.55 -31.15
N ASN A 261 11.12 -3.42 -31.89
CA ASN A 261 12.43 -3.10 -31.33
C ASN A 261 13.24 -2.30 -32.36
N GLU A 262 13.14 -0.98 -32.29
CA GLU A 262 13.64 -0.10 -33.34
C GLU A 262 14.61 0.95 -32.78
N TYR A 263 15.66 1.22 -33.54
CA TYR A 263 16.63 2.27 -33.25
C TYR A 263 16.22 3.58 -33.95
N ILE A 264 16.43 4.70 -33.27
CA ILE A 264 15.94 6.01 -33.70
C ILE A 264 17.13 6.88 -34.07
N LEU A 265 17.14 7.34 -35.33
CA LEU A 265 18.17 8.23 -35.88
C LEU A 265 18.14 9.61 -35.19
N GLN A 266 19.29 10.02 -34.67
CA GLN A 266 19.53 11.26 -33.92
C GLN A 266 20.88 11.83 -34.32
N ASN A 267 21.04 13.15 -34.24
CA ASN A 267 22.32 13.81 -34.51
C ASN A 267 23.19 13.82 -33.25
N ILE A 268 23.86 12.70 -32.97
CA ILE A 268 24.58 12.43 -31.72
C ILE A 268 25.98 11.87 -31.98
N THR A 269 26.92 12.21 -31.10
CA THR A 269 28.32 11.75 -31.18
C THR A 269 28.72 10.80 -30.05
N ASP A 270 27.95 10.78 -28.96
CA ASP A 270 28.20 9.92 -27.80
C ASP A 270 26.93 9.16 -27.44
N PHE A 271 26.96 7.84 -27.64
CA PHE A 271 25.87 6.91 -27.38
C PHE A 271 25.70 6.57 -25.91
N GLN A 272 26.63 7.00 -25.05
CA GLN A 272 26.64 6.71 -23.62
C GLN A 272 26.50 5.19 -23.39
N THR A 273 27.28 4.39 -24.13
CA THR A 273 27.13 2.93 -24.25
C THR A 273 27.08 2.20 -22.91
N ASN A 274 27.76 2.69 -21.88
CA ASN A 274 27.67 2.09 -20.53
C ASN A 274 26.28 2.20 -19.91
N PHE A 275 25.45 3.15 -20.35
CA PHE A 275 24.08 3.38 -19.88
C PHE A 275 23.00 2.89 -20.85
N THR A 276 23.33 2.81 -22.14
CA THR A 276 22.39 2.43 -23.20
C THR A 276 22.64 1.02 -23.74
N GLY A 277 23.85 0.49 -23.61
CA GLY A 277 24.25 -0.76 -24.27
C GLY A 277 24.31 -0.70 -25.79
N ILE A 278 24.19 0.50 -26.39
CA ILE A 278 24.19 0.68 -27.85
C ILE A 278 25.60 1.04 -28.31
N THR A 279 26.11 0.27 -29.28
CA THR A 279 27.35 0.56 -29.99
C THR A 279 27.06 1.29 -31.29
N GLN A 280 28.06 2.03 -31.78
CA GLN A 280 27.99 2.75 -33.06
C GLN A 280 27.60 1.80 -34.21
N ASP A 281 28.26 0.66 -34.33
CA ASP A 281 28.06 -0.28 -35.45
C ASP A 281 26.61 -0.82 -35.51
N VAL A 282 26.03 -1.15 -34.34
CA VAL A 282 24.65 -1.61 -34.27
C VAL A 282 23.69 -0.48 -34.59
N TYR A 283 23.98 0.73 -34.11
CA TYR A 283 23.16 1.89 -34.38
C TYR A 283 23.15 2.27 -35.87
N ASP A 284 24.31 2.41 -36.49
CA ASP A 284 24.45 2.82 -37.89
C ASP A 284 23.80 1.82 -38.86
N ALA A 285 23.81 0.54 -38.51
CA ALA A 285 23.18 -0.51 -39.30
C ALA A 285 21.64 -0.51 -39.20
N ASN A 286 21.06 0.01 -38.11
CA ASN A 286 19.64 -0.21 -37.78
C ASN A 286 18.82 1.06 -37.52
N ALA A 287 19.45 2.23 -37.33
CA ALA A 287 18.75 3.46 -36.98
C ALA A 287 17.85 3.94 -38.12
N ARG A 288 16.58 4.19 -37.79
CA ARG A 288 15.56 4.68 -38.73
C ARG A 288 15.11 6.08 -38.37
N ASN A 289 14.52 6.77 -39.36
CA ASN A 289 14.01 8.12 -39.17
C ASN A 289 13.00 8.18 -38.00
N PHE A 290 13.09 9.23 -37.19
CA PHE A 290 12.23 9.40 -36.00
C PHE A 290 10.74 9.32 -36.33
N THR A 291 10.27 10.02 -37.37
CA THR A 291 8.86 10.05 -37.75
C THR A 291 8.35 8.66 -38.11
N TYR A 292 9.15 7.88 -38.85
CA TYR A 292 8.79 6.51 -39.21
C TYR A 292 8.65 5.61 -37.97
N VAL A 293 9.61 5.65 -37.05
CA VAL A 293 9.53 4.85 -35.81
C VAL A 293 8.39 5.33 -34.92
N GLN A 294 8.14 6.63 -34.85
CA GLN A 294 7.03 7.22 -34.12
C GLN A 294 5.68 6.70 -34.64
N GLU A 295 5.46 6.70 -35.95
CA GLU A 295 4.25 6.15 -36.58
C GLU A 295 4.09 4.65 -36.29
N LEU A 296 5.18 3.88 -36.34
CA LEU A 296 5.14 2.46 -35.95
C LEU A 296 4.70 2.29 -34.49
N VAL A 297 5.23 3.08 -33.56
CA VAL A 297 4.83 3.00 -32.15
C VAL A 297 3.37 3.39 -31.98
N ILE A 298 2.92 4.48 -32.59
CA ILE A 298 1.52 4.94 -32.53
C ILE A 298 0.59 3.83 -33.02
N ASN A 299 0.84 3.27 -34.20
CA ASN A 299 0.00 2.22 -34.79
C ASN A 299 -0.01 0.94 -33.95
N LYS A 300 1.12 0.57 -33.33
CA LYS A 300 1.21 -0.64 -32.50
C LYS A 300 0.63 -0.46 -31.08
N THR A 301 0.46 0.78 -30.63
CA THR A 301 -0.08 1.10 -29.31
C THR A 301 -1.49 1.68 -29.38
N GLU A 302 -2.06 1.83 -30.59
CA GLU A 302 -3.41 2.32 -30.78
C GLU A 302 -4.43 1.49 -29.98
N SER A 303 -5.21 2.17 -29.16
CA SER A 303 -6.20 1.58 -28.26
C SER A 303 -5.66 0.63 -27.19
N LYS A 304 -4.33 0.46 -27.06
CA LYS A 304 -3.71 -0.39 -26.05
C LYS A 304 -3.50 0.34 -24.74
N ILE A 305 -3.31 -0.42 -23.67
CA ILE A 305 -2.86 0.06 -22.38
C ILE A 305 -1.33 0.01 -22.35
N ILE A 306 -0.71 1.18 -22.26
CA ILE A 306 0.73 1.34 -22.29
C ILE A 306 1.30 1.30 -20.87
N ILE A 307 2.14 0.30 -20.61
CA ILE A 307 2.86 0.09 -19.36
C ILE A 307 4.30 0.59 -19.51
N GLY A 308 4.80 1.34 -18.54
CA GLY A 308 6.20 1.71 -18.53
C GLY A 308 6.65 2.33 -17.22
N TYR A 309 7.96 2.57 -17.09
CA TYR A 309 8.50 3.07 -15.83
C TYR A 309 8.06 4.50 -15.54
N SER A 310 8.29 5.40 -16.50
CA SER A 310 7.77 6.77 -16.56
C SER A 310 7.13 6.98 -17.94
N VAL A 311 5.90 6.49 -18.11
CA VAL A 311 5.22 6.51 -19.43
C VAL A 311 4.99 7.94 -19.90
N SER A 312 4.67 8.85 -18.96
CA SER A 312 4.49 10.27 -19.24
C SER A 312 5.72 10.90 -19.90
N ASP A 313 6.92 10.57 -19.41
CA ASP A 313 8.18 11.04 -20.01
C ASP A 313 8.44 10.38 -21.38
N ALA A 314 8.18 9.09 -21.51
CA ALA A 314 8.35 8.35 -22.77
C ALA A 314 7.48 8.94 -23.89
N LEU A 315 6.19 9.17 -23.63
CA LEU A 315 5.26 9.78 -24.60
C LEU A 315 5.70 11.19 -24.99
N LYS A 316 6.16 11.99 -24.03
CA LYS A 316 6.69 13.34 -24.30
C LYS A 316 7.91 13.30 -25.21
N ILE A 317 8.83 12.36 -24.97
CA ILE A 317 10.06 12.21 -25.76
C ILE A 317 9.75 11.68 -27.16
N LEU A 318 8.79 10.76 -27.28
CA LEU A 318 8.29 10.25 -28.55
C LEU A 318 7.30 11.20 -29.24
N SER A 319 7.03 12.38 -28.67
CA SER A 319 6.11 13.38 -29.20
C SER A 319 4.74 12.80 -29.59
N MET A 320 4.21 11.88 -28.78
CA MET A 320 2.92 11.23 -29.00
C MET A 320 1.97 11.44 -27.81
N ASN A 321 0.67 11.32 -28.06
CA ASN A 321 -0.38 11.41 -27.05
C ASN A 321 -1.08 10.08 -26.91
N HIS A 322 -1.64 9.85 -25.72
CA HIS A 322 -2.43 8.67 -25.43
C HIS A 322 -3.46 9.02 -24.34
N GLU A 323 -4.61 8.36 -24.35
CA GLU A 323 -5.62 8.44 -23.28
C GLU A 323 -4.99 8.12 -21.93
N ASN A 324 -5.14 9.00 -20.92
CA ASN A 324 -4.50 8.83 -19.61
C ASN A 324 -4.98 7.56 -18.90
N GLU A 325 -6.26 7.20 -19.10
CA GLU A 325 -6.92 6.03 -18.56
C GLU A 325 -6.30 4.72 -19.07
N LYS A 326 -5.60 4.78 -20.20
CA LYS A 326 -4.87 3.66 -20.82
C LYS A 326 -3.37 3.70 -20.55
N LEU A 327 -2.91 4.47 -19.57
CA LEU A 327 -1.50 4.49 -19.16
C LEU A 327 -1.31 3.80 -17.81
N ARG A 328 -0.21 3.06 -17.67
CA ARG A 328 0.22 2.43 -16.41
C ARG A 328 1.67 2.81 -16.14
N GLU A 329 1.86 3.75 -15.23
CA GLU A 329 3.16 4.26 -14.81
C GLU A 329 3.66 3.50 -13.58
N LEU A 330 4.68 2.66 -13.75
CA LEU A 330 5.19 1.79 -12.69
C LEU A 330 5.87 2.56 -11.56
N GLN A 331 6.31 3.80 -11.76
CA GLN A 331 6.71 4.68 -10.65
C GLN A 331 5.57 4.97 -9.66
N ARG A 332 4.32 4.73 -10.08
CA ARG A 332 3.12 4.82 -9.25
C ARG A 332 2.66 3.46 -8.72
N SER A 333 3.40 2.39 -9.00
CA SER A 333 3.12 1.06 -8.44
C SER A 333 3.23 1.06 -6.91
N PRO A 334 2.54 0.12 -6.23
CA PRO A 334 2.55 0.05 -4.78
C PRO A 334 3.96 0.10 -4.15
N PRO A 335 4.98 -0.67 -4.61
CA PRO A 335 6.27 -0.67 -3.92
C PRO A 335 6.96 0.69 -3.91
N ILE A 336 6.80 1.47 -4.98
CA ILE A 336 7.42 2.79 -5.08
C ILE A 336 6.61 3.83 -4.31
N ARG A 337 5.28 3.85 -4.48
CA ARG A 337 4.43 4.83 -3.78
C ARG A 337 4.46 4.65 -2.28
N PHE A 338 4.62 3.40 -1.83
CA PHE A 338 4.37 3.00 -0.47
C PHE A 338 5.63 2.67 0.33
N ASN A 339 6.80 2.60 -0.30
CA ASN A 339 8.05 2.50 0.44
C ASN A 339 8.48 3.89 0.97
N PRO A 340 8.68 4.05 2.30
CA PRO A 340 9.17 5.30 2.89
C PRO A 340 10.50 5.79 2.32
N ILE A 341 11.37 4.87 1.88
CA ILE A 341 12.68 5.19 1.28
C ILE A 341 12.49 5.88 -0.08
N TYR A 342 11.50 5.45 -0.86
CA TYR A 342 11.23 5.98 -2.19
C TYR A 342 10.35 7.24 -2.18
N ARG A 343 9.93 7.72 -1.00
CA ARG A 343 9.19 8.99 -0.83
C ARG A 343 9.94 10.20 -1.36
N GLU A 344 11.24 10.22 -1.13
CA GLU A 344 12.10 11.38 -1.40
C GLU A 344 12.73 11.26 -2.79
N ARG A 345 12.94 10.03 -3.25
CA ARG A 345 13.57 9.74 -4.54
C ARG A 345 13.11 8.38 -5.06
N ASN A 346 12.45 8.39 -6.22
CA ASN A 346 12.12 7.16 -6.93
C ASN A 346 13.41 6.36 -7.23
N PRO A 347 13.39 5.02 -7.09
CA PRO A 347 14.54 4.20 -7.45
C PRO A 347 14.84 4.30 -8.95
N SER A 348 16.01 3.84 -9.37
CA SER A 348 16.21 3.55 -10.79
C SER A 348 15.39 2.32 -11.19
N LEU A 349 15.07 2.18 -12.47
CA LEU A 349 14.44 0.96 -12.98
C LEU A 349 15.26 -0.28 -12.62
N GLU A 350 16.59 -0.18 -12.69
CA GLU A 350 17.50 -1.28 -12.37
C GLU A 350 17.42 -1.70 -10.90
N THR A 351 17.46 -0.75 -9.96
CA THR A 351 17.27 -1.05 -8.54
C THR A 351 15.88 -1.63 -8.29
N PHE A 352 14.85 -1.11 -8.96
CA PHE A 352 13.49 -1.59 -8.78
C PHE A 352 13.30 -3.03 -9.26
N VAL A 353 13.80 -3.34 -10.47
CA VAL A 353 13.73 -4.69 -11.05
C VAL A 353 14.56 -5.68 -10.24
N THR A 354 15.77 -5.32 -9.81
CA THR A 354 16.60 -6.19 -8.97
C THR A 354 15.91 -6.52 -7.66
N ASN A 355 15.32 -5.52 -6.98
CA ASN A 355 14.67 -5.74 -5.69
C ASN A 355 13.38 -6.55 -5.82
N GLU A 356 12.58 -6.31 -6.86
CA GLU A 356 11.26 -6.93 -6.98
C GLU A 356 11.23 -8.23 -7.76
N LEU A 357 12.09 -8.41 -8.74
CA LEU A 357 12.10 -9.57 -9.63
C LEU A 357 13.39 -10.40 -9.52
N ASN A 358 14.41 -9.93 -8.78
CA ASN A 358 15.74 -10.53 -8.75
C ASN A 358 16.28 -10.80 -10.17
N MET A 359 16.04 -9.85 -11.09
CA MET A 359 16.34 -9.96 -12.50
C MET A 359 17.42 -8.93 -12.89
N SER A 360 18.43 -9.37 -13.65
CA SER A 360 19.40 -8.47 -14.27
C SER A 360 18.82 -7.84 -15.53
N LEU A 361 19.08 -6.54 -15.72
CA LEU A 361 18.74 -5.79 -16.94
C LEU A 361 19.91 -5.69 -17.92
N LEU A 362 20.98 -6.46 -17.67
CA LEU A 362 22.19 -6.48 -18.49
C LEU A 362 22.21 -7.70 -19.40
N ASP A 363 22.56 -7.50 -20.67
CA ASP A 363 22.97 -8.54 -21.61
C ASP A 363 24.46 -8.35 -21.94
N LYS A 364 25.26 -9.40 -21.77
CA LYS A 364 26.73 -9.37 -21.89
C LYS A 364 27.38 -8.21 -21.10
N GLY A 365 26.81 -7.86 -19.94
CA GLY A 365 27.30 -6.78 -19.07
C GLY A 365 26.87 -5.36 -19.46
N LEU A 366 26.05 -5.19 -20.51
CA LEU A 366 25.54 -3.90 -20.97
C LEU A 366 24.01 -3.80 -20.83
N PRO A 367 23.44 -2.62 -20.58
CA PRO A 367 21.99 -2.45 -20.49
C PRO A 367 21.25 -2.92 -21.75
N SER A 368 20.20 -3.72 -21.58
CA SER A 368 19.38 -4.22 -22.69
C SER A 368 17.99 -3.59 -22.68
N SER A 369 17.60 -2.94 -23.78
CA SER A 369 16.25 -2.38 -23.95
C SER A 369 15.16 -3.47 -23.91
N MET A 370 15.48 -4.66 -24.43
CA MET A 370 14.57 -5.80 -24.44
C MET A 370 14.33 -6.36 -23.03
N LEU A 371 15.39 -6.61 -22.26
CA LEU A 371 15.25 -7.06 -20.87
C LEU A 371 14.50 -6.04 -20.01
N ARG A 372 14.70 -4.74 -20.27
CA ARG A 372 13.94 -3.66 -19.63
C ARG A 372 12.46 -3.76 -19.95
N ALA A 373 12.07 -3.85 -21.23
CA ALA A 373 10.67 -3.94 -21.64
C ALA A 373 9.98 -5.18 -21.02
N ILE A 374 10.65 -6.34 -21.03
CA ILE A 374 10.18 -7.58 -20.39
C ILE A 374 10.00 -7.37 -18.88
N ALA A 375 10.97 -6.75 -18.21
CA ALA A 375 10.88 -6.49 -16.78
C ALA A 375 9.73 -5.55 -16.43
N LEU A 376 9.42 -4.55 -17.27
CA LEU A 376 8.27 -3.67 -17.08
C LEU A 376 6.96 -4.47 -17.15
N MET A 377 6.80 -5.36 -18.12
CA MET A 377 5.62 -6.23 -18.20
C MET A 377 5.51 -7.17 -16.99
N ARG A 378 6.63 -7.78 -16.56
CA ARG A 378 6.66 -8.64 -15.36
C ARG A 378 6.31 -7.88 -14.08
N LEU A 379 6.82 -6.65 -13.93
CA LEU A 379 6.46 -5.78 -12.80
C LEU A 379 4.97 -5.47 -12.83
N TYR A 380 4.41 -5.11 -13.99
CA TYR A 380 2.97 -4.91 -14.11
C TYR A 380 2.19 -6.17 -13.74
N GLN A 381 2.54 -7.34 -14.27
CA GLN A 381 1.91 -8.61 -13.93
C GLN A 381 1.95 -8.90 -12.43
N LYS A 382 3.08 -8.59 -11.76
CA LYS A 382 3.23 -8.74 -10.30
C LYS A 382 2.30 -7.81 -9.51
N TYR A 383 1.96 -6.64 -10.03
CA TYR A 383 1.18 -5.60 -9.34
C TYR A 383 -0.16 -5.24 -10.03
N ARG A 384 -0.63 -6.06 -10.97
CA ARG A 384 -1.80 -5.75 -11.80
C ARG A 384 -3.09 -5.63 -11.00
N ASP A 385 -3.17 -6.24 -9.82
CA ASP A 385 -4.32 -6.08 -8.93
C ASP A 385 -4.48 -4.63 -8.40
N ALA A 386 -3.43 -3.81 -8.55
CA ALA A 386 -3.42 -2.38 -8.26
C ALA A 386 -3.41 -1.51 -9.53
N ASP A 387 -3.99 -2.01 -10.63
CA ASP A 387 -4.05 -1.37 -11.95
C ASP A 387 -4.37 0.14 -11.90
N ASP A 388 -5.46 0.48 -11.21
CA ASP A 388 -5.96 1.86 -11.07
C ASP A 388 -4.95 2.81 -10.42
N LEU A 389 -4.08 2.31 -9.52
CA LEU A 389 -3.09 3.15 -8.84
C LEU A 389 -1.94 3.57 -9.77
N MET A 390 -1.71 2.80 -10.82
CA MET A 390 -0.68 3.05 -11.82
C MET A 390 -1.15 4.05 -12.89
N ILE A 391 -2.44 4.40 -12.93
CA ILE A 391 -2.96 5.44 -13.81
C ILE A 391 -2.34 6.80 -13.40
N PRO A 392 -1.70 7.53 -14.34
CA PRO A 392 -1.19 8.86 -14.05
C PRO A 392 -2.34 9.83 -13.80
N PRO A 393 -2.16 10.85 -12.94
CA PRO A 393 -3.20 11.83 -12.70
C PRO A 393 -3.55 12.54 -14.02
N PRO A 394 -4.81 12.96 -14.22
CA PRO A 394 -5.18 13.72 -15.39
C PRO A 394 -4.28 14.94 -15.48
N LYS A 395 -3.76 15.22 -16.68
CA LYS A 395 -3.04 16.46 -16.93
C LYS A 395 -4.02 17.59 -16.59
N ASN A 396 -3.68 18.43 -15.60
CA ASN A 396 -4.36 19.72 -15.45
C ASN A 396 -4.37 20.36 -16.84
N PRO A 397 -5.47 20.99 -17.29
CA PRO A 397 -5.47 21.73 -18.53
C PRO A 397 -4.49 22.89 -18.35
N THR A 398 -3.21 22.65 -18.64
CA THR A 398 -2.23 23.68 -18.88
C THR A 398 -2.74 24.40 -20.09
N THR A 399 -3.14 25.65 -19.86
CA THR A 399 -3.25 26.74 -20.81
C THR A 399 -2.55 26.39 -22.11
N THR A 400 -3.32 26.31 -23.19
CA THR A 400 -2.84 26.28 -24.56
C THR A 400 -1.74 27.32 -24.74
N ASN A 401 -0.48 26.90 -24.62
CA ASN A 401 0.63 27.64 -25.17
C ASN A 401 0.59 27.37 -26.68
N ASN A 402 -0.17 28.23 -27.37
CA ASN A 402 0.00 28.46 -28.79
C ASN A 402 1.45 28.89 -29.04
N TYR A 403 2.28 27.94 -29.43
CA TYR A 403 3.47 28.22 -30.23
C TYR A 403 3.29 27.50 -31.57
N PHE A 404 2.35 28.01 -32.36
CA PHE A 404 2.48 27.99 -33.81
C PHE A 404 3.02 29.37 -34.21
N LEU A 405 4.27 29.40 -34.64
CA LEU A 405 4.81 30.06 -35.84
C LEU A 405 6.32 29.84 -35.90
#